data_AF-A0A9X5E533-F1
#
_entry.id   AF-A0A9X5E533-F1
#
_cell.length_a   1.000
_cell.length_b   1.000
_cell.length_c   1.000
_cell.angle_alpha   90.00
_cell.angle_beta   90.00
_cell.angle_gamma   90.00
#
_symmetry.space_group_name_H-M   'P 1'
#
loop_
_entity.id
_entity.type
_entity.pdbx_description
1 polymer ?
#
loop_
_entity_poly.entity_id
_entity_poly.type
_entity_poly.pdbx_seq_one_letter_code
_entity_poly.pdbx_strand_id
1 'polypeptide(L)'
;MMRPVSFITLALLIISVLSTTARAENRQIITQLELRDRTVKIISGSHGLNYSVFSQDGTVLDANLNETQLAEKHPELYEKVRPAVAKDASNSEAMLWMGEFPDTSK
;
A
#
# COMPACT_ATOMS: atom_id res chain seq x y z
N MET A 1 -45.19 -8.80 9.35
CA MET A 1 -44.85 -8.62 10.79
C MET A 1 -43.34 -8.40 10.87
N MET A 2 -42.87 -7.15 10.86
CA MET A 2 -41.43 -6.83 10.93
C MET A 2 -40.93 -7.06 12.35
N ARG A 3 -39.88 -7.88 12.50
CA ARG A 3 -39.22 -8.07 13.80
C ARG A 3 -38.46 -6.80 14.15
N PRO A 4 -38.62 -6.22 15.35
CA PRO A 4 -37.83 -5.07 15.76
C PRO A 4 -36.36 -5.50 15.86
N VAL A 5 -35.51 -4.88 15.04
CA VAL A 5 -34.06 -5.06 15.14
C VAL A 5 -33.62 -4.42 16.45
N SER A 6 -32.96 -5.20 17.30
CA SER A 6 -32.55 -4.75 18.63
C SER A 6 -31.51 -3.63 18.52
N PHE A 7 -31.68 -2.57 19.32
CA PHE A 7 -30.69 -1.49 19.43
C PHE A 7 -29.31 -2.01 19.83
N ILE A 8 -29.26 -3.14 20.56
CA ILE A 8 -28.01 -3.80 20.95
C ILE A 8 -27.28 -4.39 19.74
N THR A 9 -28.01 -5.02 18.81
CA THR A 9 -27.41 -5.56 17.59
C THR A 9 -26.92 -4.46 16.66
N LEU A 10 -27.62 -3.33 16.60
CA LEU A 10 -27.19 -2.18 15.82
C LEU A 10 -25.95 -1.52 16.43
N ALA A 11 -25.92 -1.34 17.76
CA ALA A 11 -24.78 -0.78 18.47
C ALA A 11 -23.53 -1.65 18.33
N LEU A 12 -23.64 -2.97 18.47
CA LEU A 12 -22.50 -3.90 18.28
C LEU A 12 -21.96 -3.86 16.86
N LEU A 13 -22.83 -3.74 15.85
CA LEU A 13 -22.41 -3.65 14.46
C LEU A 13 -21.68 -2.33 14.18
N ILE A 14 -22.18 -1.20 14.72
CA ILE A 14 -21.51 0.10 14.61
C ILE A 14 -20.14 0.07 15.31
N ILE A 15 -20.04 -0.47 16.52
CA ILE A 15 -18.77 -0.57 17.27
C ILE A 15 -17.75 -1.42 16.52
N SER A 16 -18.18 -2.50 15.85
CA SER A 16 -17.29 -3.39 15.10
C SER A 16 -16.72 -2.71 13.84
N VAL A 17 -17.56 -1.96 13.12
CA VAL A 17 -17.13 -1.14 11.96
C VAL A 17 -16.19 -0.01 12.42
N LEU A 18 -16.49 0.63 13.57
CA LEU A 18 -15.63 1.68 14.13
C LEU A 18 -14.27 1.13 14.60
N SER A 19 -14.25 -0.07 15.18
CA SER A 19 -13.01 -0.72 15.63
C SER A 19 -12.10 -1.15 14.47
N THR A 20 -12.68 -1.47 13.31
CA THR A 20 -11.93 -1.76 12.08
C THR A 20 -11.25 -0.51 11.52
N THR A 21 -11.89 0.66 11.62
CA THR A 21 -11.33 1.92 11.09
C THR A 21 -10.30 2.55 12.03
N ALA A 22 -10.33 2.23 13.34
CA ALA A 22 -9.44 2.80 14.34
C ALA A 22 -8.07 2.10 14.48
N ARG A 23 -7.86 0.92 13.86
CA ARG A 23 -6.56 0.23 13.88
C ARG A 23 -5.67 0.64 12.71
N ALA A 24 -5.71 1.91 12.32
CA ALA A 24 -4.59 2.55 11.66
C ALA A 24 -3.51 2.78 12.73
N GLU A 25 -2.80 1.70 13.06
CA GLU A 25 -1.53 1.75 13.79
C GLU A 25 -0.70 2.87 13.13
N ASN A 26 -0.23 3.84 13.93
CA ASN A 26 0.53 5.00 13.46
C ASN A 26 1.88 4.55 12.92
N ARG A 27 1.86 3.87 11.77
CA ARG A 27 3.05 3.41 11.08
C ARG A 27 3.53 4.56 10.23
N GLN A 28 4.79 4.93 10.47
CA GLN A 28 5.44 6.00 9.75
C GLN A 28 5.42 5.68 8.24
N ILE A 29 4.78 6.56 7.48
CA ILE A 29 4.80 6.53 6.03
C ILE A 29 6.25 6.85 5.62
N ILE A 30 6.89 5.94 4.91
CA ILE A 30 8.25 6.16 4.38
C ILE A 30 8.17 7.08 3.18
N THR A 31 7.21 6.81 2.29
CA THR A 31 6.98 7.62 1.08
C THR A 31 5.54 7.49 0.60
N GLN A 32 5.12 8.46 -0.21
CA GLN A 32 3.81 8.53 -0.84
C GLN A 32 3.99 8.85 -2.32
N LEU A 33 3.43 8.01 -3.19
CA LEU A 33 3.40 8.24 -4.62
C LEU A 33 2.03 8.78 -5.01
N GLU A 34 2.01 9.99 -5.55
CA GLU A 34 0.84 10.56 -6.20
C GLU A 34 0.85 10.19 -7.69
N LEU A 35 -0.12 9.40 -8.09
CA LEU A 35 -0.39 9.07 -9.48
C LEU A 35 -1.61 9.87 -9.95
N ARG A 36 -1.88 9.83 -11.25
CA ARG A 36 -2.99 10.60 -11.85
C ARG A 36 -4.34 10.32 -11.19
N ASP A 37 -4.59 9.06 -10.87
CA ASP A 37 -5.89 8.55 -10.43
C ASP A 37 -5.87 7.95 -9.02
N ARG A 38 -4.68 7.76 -8.43
CA ARG A 38 -4.50 7.05 -7.17
C ARG A 38 -3.33 7.59 -6.38
N THR A 39 -3.38 7.38 -5.08
CA THR A 39 -2.26 7.61 -4.17
C THR A 39 -1.84 6.28 -3.57
N VAL A 40 -0.53 6.01 -3.54
CA VAL A 40 0.03 4.82 -2.88
C VAL A 40 0.92 5.26 -1.74
N LYS A 41 0.59 4.84 -0.52
CA LYS A 41 1.44 5.04 0.66
C LYS A 41 2.26 3.79 0.91
N ILE A 42 3.58 3.98 1.04
CA ILE A 42 4.55 2.93 1.34
C ILE A 42 4.99 3.09 2.79
N ILE A 43 4.89 2.00 3.54
CA ILE A 43 4.99 1.98 4.99
C ILE A 43 5.98 0.89 5.40
N SER A 44 6.81 1.15 6.41
CA SER A 44 7.66 0.12 7.01
C SER A 44 6.79 -0.89 7.77
N GLY A 45 6.90 -2.16 7.41
CA GLY A 45 6.33 -3.30 8.13
C GLY A 45 7.42 -4.17 8.77
N SER A 46 7.00 -5.10 9.63
CA SER A 46 7.90 -6.04 10.30
C SER A 46 8.56 -7.06 9.36
N HIS A 47 8.02 -7.24 8.15
CA HIS A 47 8.49 -8.21 7.16
C HIS A 47 8.85 -7.56 5.82
N GLY A 48 9.15 -6.26 5.82
CA GLY A 48 9.42 -5.48 4.61
C GLY A 48 8.41 -4.35 4.42
N LEU A 49 8.18 -3.94 3.18
CA LEU A 49 7.30 -2.82 2.87
C LEU A 49 5.84 -3.26 2.81
N ASN A 50 4.98 -2.39 3.33
CA ASN A 50 3.54 -2.50 3.20
C ASN A 50 2.99 -1.34 2.37
N TYR A 51 1.91 -1.61 1.65
CA TYR A 51 1.31 -0.69 0.70
C TYR A 51 -0.16 -0.45 1.06
N SER A 52 -0.57 0.80 0.97
CA SER A 52 -1.98 1.19 1.04
C SER A 52 -2.33 2.03 -0.18
N VAL A 53 -3.43 1.69 -0.83
CA VAL A 53 -3.91 2.28 -2.08
C VAL A 53 -5.14 3.11 -1.78
N PHE A 54 -5.12 4.36 -2.24
CA PHE A 54 -6.19 5.32 -2.09
C PHE A 54 -6.64 5.80 -3.47
N SER A 55 -7.93 6.10 -3.61
CA SER A 55 -8.39 6.93 -4.71
C SER A 55 -7.93 8.37 -4.52
N GLN A 56 -8.03 9.16 -5.59
CA GLN A 56 -7.65 10.57 -5.61
C GLN A 56 -8.36 11.43 -4.56
N ASP A 57 -9.59 11.07 -4.15
CA ASP A 57 -10.36 11.75 -3.10
C ASP A 57 -9.96 11.34 -1.67
N GLY A 58 -8.97 10.44 -1.54
CA GLY A 58 -8.49 9.94 -0.26
C GLY A 58 -9.25 8.72 0.29
N THR A 59 -10.22 8.17 -0.44
CA THR A 59 -10.89 6.93 -0.03
C THR A 59 -9.91 5.75 -0.05
N VAL A 60 -9.92 4.95 1.01
CA VAL A 60 -9.07 3.74 1.10
C VAL A 60 -9.66 2.65 0.21
N LEU A 61 -8.91 2.22 -0.80
CA LEU A 61 -9.29 1.13 -1.69
C LEU A 61 -8.78 -0.22 -1.17
N ASP A 62 -7.52 -0.26 -0.73
CA ASP A 62 -6.89 -1.41 -0.05
C ASP A 62 -5.85 -0.90 0.94
N ALA A 63 -5.62 -1.64 2.02
CA ALA A 63 -4.65 -1.25 3.05
C ALA A 63 -3.82 -2.45 3.52
N ASN A 64 -2.59 -2.16 3.96
CA ASN A 64 -1.68 -3.14 4.56
C ASN A 64 -1.39 -4.34 3.65
N LEU A 65 -1.27 -4.10 2.34
CA LEU A 65 -0.85 -5.10 1.36
C LEU A 65 0.65 -5.34 1.48
N ASN A 66 1.09 -6.59 1.38
CA ASN A 66 2.49 -6.88 1.08
C ASN A 66 2.76 -6.75 -0.44
N GLU A 67 4.02 -6.91 -0.86
CA GLU A 67 4.42 -6.75 -2.27
C GLU A 67 3.68 -7.71 -3.21
N THR A 68 3.58 -8.99 -2.86
CA THR A 68 2.85 -10.00 -3.66
C THR A 68 1.38 -9.64 -3.81
N GLN A 69 0.73 -9.21 -2.73
CA GLN A 69 -0.67 -8.81 -2.75
C GLN A 69 -0.90 -7.53 -3.57
N LEU A 70 0.05 -6.60 -3.57
CA LEU A 70 0.00 -5.43 -4.45
C LEU A 70 0.09 -5.85 -5.92
N ALA A 71 1.00 -6.75 -6.26
CA ALA A 71 1.15 -7.27 -7.63
C ALA A 71 -0.09 -8.04 -8.12
N GLU A 72 -0.73 -8.81 -7.24
CA GLU A 72 -1.93 -9.59 -7.58
C GLU A 72 -3.19 -8.71 -7.73
N LYS A 73 -3.39 -7.74 -6.83
CA LYS A 73 -4.61 -6.92 -6.78
C LYS A 73 -4.55 -5.66 -7.65
N HIS A 74 -3.37 -5.04 -7.75
CA HIS A 74 -3.14 -3.78 -8.47
C HIS A 74 -1.85 -3.89 -9.31
N PRO A 75 -1.79 -4.80 -10.31
CA PRO A 75 -0.59 -5.04 -11.11
C PRO A 75 -0.06 -3.77 -11.79
N GLU A 76 -0.95 -2.86 -12.18
CA GLU A 76 -0.61 -1.58 -12.78
C GLU A 76 0.08 -0.60 -11.81
N LEU A 77 -0.22 -0.72 -10.51
CA LEU A 77 0.44 0.07 -9.47
C LEU A 77 1.77 -0.56 -9.10
N TYR A 78 1.83 -1.89 -9.04
CA TYR A 78 3.07 -2.61 -8.78
C TYR A 78 4.18 -2.21 -9.75
N GLU A 79 3.90 -2.18 -11.05
CA GLU A 79 4.88 -1.79 -12.07
C GLU A 79 5.35 -0.33 -11.95
N LYS A 80 4.50 0.57 -11.44
CA LYS A 80 4.84 1.98 -11.22
C LYS A 80 5.58 2.23 -9.91
N VAL A 81 5.26 1.45 -8.88
CA VAL A 81 5.82 1.59 -7.54
C VAL A 81 7.17 0.90 -7.42
N ARG A 82 7.34 -0.27 -8.06
CA ARG A 82 8.57 -1.08 -7.99
C ARG A 82 9.84 -0.29 -8.30
N PRO A 83 9.91 0.57 -9.34
CA PRO A 83 11.09 1.37 -9.62
C PRO A 83 11.42 2.42 -8.55
N ALA A 84 10.43 2.84 -7.75
CA ALA A 84 10.62 3.82 -6.68
C ALA A 84 11.14 3.20 -5.37
N VAL A 85 11.25 1.86 -5.31
CA VAL A 85 11.72 1.12 -4.15
C VAL A 85 13.15 0.63 -4.41
N ALA A 86 14.10 1.12 -3.62
CA ALA A 86 15.45 0.56 -3.62
C ALA A 86 15.42 -0.86 -3.01
N LYS A 87 15.86 -1.85 -3.78
CA LYS A 87 16.07 -3.23 -3.31
C LYS A 87 17.57 -3.46 -3.15
N ASP A 88 17.97 -4.18 -2.10
CA ASP A 88 19.39 -4.49 -1.87
C ASP A 88 20.02 -5.11 -3.12
N ALA A 89 21.19 -4.58 -3.50
CA ALA A 89 21.92 -4.93 -4.71
C ALA A 89 22.44 -6.38 -4.75
N SER A 90 22.16 -7.21 -3.74
CA SER A 90 22.45 -8.64 -3.77
C SER A 90 21.54 -9.41 -4.73
N ASN A 91 20.42 -8.81 -5.15
CA ASN A 91 19.65 -9.28 -6.30
C ASN A 91 20.17 -8.61 -7.58
N SER A 92 20.83 -9.40 -8.42
CA SER A 92 21.44 -9.06 -9.70
C SER A 92 20.50 -8.34 -10.70
N GLU A 93 19.19 -8.34 -10.46
CA GLU A 93 18.22 -7.58 -11.25
C GLU A 93 18.36 -6.07 -11.09
N ALA A 94 18.85 -5.58 -9.94
CA ALA A 94 19.06 -4.14 -9.72
C ALA A 94 20.16 -3.55 -10.62
N MET A 95 21.15 -4.37 -11.03
CA MET A 95 22.25 -3.96 -11.91
C MET A 95 21.88 -3.92 -13.39
N LEU A 96 20.82 -4.63 -13.83
CA LEU A 96 20.45 -4.72 -15.24
C LEU A 96 19.78 -3.46 -15.80
N TRP A 97 19.36 -2.54 -14.93
CA TRP A 97 18.52 -1.39 -15.31
C TRP A 97 19.15 -0.02 -15.02
N MET A 98 20.31 0.00 -14.37
CA MET A 98 21.16 1.19 -14.32
C MET A 98 21.97 1.17 -15.63
N GLY A 99 21.37 1.76 -16.68
CA GLY A 99 21.98 1.81 -18.01
C GLY A 99 23.48 2.09 -17.92
N GLU A 100 24.25 1.31 -18.68
CA GLU A 100 25.70 1.31 -18.71
C GLU A 100 26.25 2.73 -18.64
N PHE A 101 26.83 3.10 -17.50
CA PHE A 101 27.48 4.40 -17.36
C PHE A 101 28.64 4.40 -18.36
N PRO A 102 28.66 5.30 -19.36
CA PRO A 102 29.81 5.38 -20.25
C PRO A 102 31.03 5.74 -19.41
N ASP A 103 32.02 4.86 -19.42
CA ASP A 103 33.33 5.12 -18.83
C ASP A 103 33.91 6.37 -19.51
N THR A 104 34.00 7.46 -18.77
CA THR A 104 34.55 8.74 -19.23
C THR A 104 36.00 8.92 -18.78
N SER A 105 36.69 7.84 -18.44
CA SER A 105 38.11 7.87 -18.12
C SER A 105 38.93 7.89 -19.42
N LYS A 106 39.43 9.07 -19.79
CA LYS A 106 40.56 9.25 -20.70
C LYS A 106 41.84 9.46 -19.90
#